data_AF-A0A4Y8I5Z6-F1
#
_entry.id   AF-A0A4Y8I5Z6-F1
#
_cell.length_a   1.000
_cell.length_b   1.000
_cell.length_c   1.000
_cell.angle_alpha   90.00
_cell.angle_beta   90.00
_cell.angle_gamma   90.00
#
_symmetry.space_group_name_H-M   'P 1'
#
loop_
_entity.id
_entity.type
_entity.pdbx_description
1 polymer ?
#
loop_
_entity_poly.entity_id
_entity_poly.type
_entity_poly.pdbx_seq_one_letter_code
_entity_poly.pdbx_strand_id
1 'polypeptide(L)'
;MIEELISSGDVYKNFRQKLTTPARIDIAGVSGSLTSFLIKSAFRQTGECALVAAPTLKDAEAIRDDLELFVGKEFVYFLPESGKSVGQEALALLSFRSQALNSIQKDSPVILV
;
A
#
# COMPACT_ATOMS: atom_id res chain seq x y z
N MET A 1 14.24 16.66 -3.57
CA MET A 1 14.51 17.19 -2.21
C MET A 1 13.98 16.32 -1.07
N ILE A 2 12.67 16.16 -0.82
CA ILE A 2 12.19 15.29 0.31
C ILE A 2 12.44 13.80 0.03
N GLU A 3 12.17 13.32 -1.19
CA GLU A 3 12.45 11.91 -1.54
C GLU A 3 13.95 11.56 -1.43
N GLU A 4 14.86 12.50 -1.74
CA GLU A 4 16.32 12.31 -1.62
C GLU A 4 16.76 12.24 -0.14
N LEU A 5 16.12 13.01 0.73
CA LEU A 5 16.36 12.96 2.18
C LEU A 5 15.92 11.61 2.78
N ILE A 6 14.75 11.10 2.38
CA ILE A 6 14.25 9.82 2.89
C ILE A 6 15.06 8.64 2.32
N SER A 7 15.39 8.69 1.03
CA SER A 7 16.14 7.62 0.35
C SER A 7 17.62 7.54 0.74
N SER A 8 18.18 8.58 1.35
CA SER A 8 19.56 8.58 1.87
C SER A 8 19.67 8.10 3.32
N GLY A 9 18.55 7.99 4.04
CA GLY A 9 18.50 7.56 5.44
C GLY A 9 18.82 6.08 5.66
N ASP A 10 19.36 5.76 6.84
CA ASP A 10 19.80 4.40 7.21
C ASP A 10 18.65 3.39 7.22
N VAL A 11 17.46 3.81 7.65
CA VAL A 11 16.24 2.97 7.64
C VAL A 11 15.93 2.50 6.21
N TYR A 12 15.98 3.41 5.24
CA TYR A 12 15.69 3.09 3.85
C TYR A 12 16.75 2.18 3.22
N LYS A 13 18.04 2.45 3.48
CA LYS A 13 19.15 1.61 3.00
C LYS A 13 19.04 0.18 3.53
N ASN A 14 18.79 0.03 4.83
CA ASN A 14 18.60 -1.26 5.48
C ASN A 14 17.37 -1.98 4.90
N PHE A 15 16.27 -1.27 4.66
CA PHE A 15 15.08 -1.82 4.04
C PHE A 15 15.35 -2.36 2.63
N ARG A 16 16.00 -1.57 1.76
CA ARG A 16 16.35 -1.96 0.38
C ARG A 16 17.20 -3.22 0.32
N GLN A 17 18.17 -3.35 1.22
CA GLN A 17 19.01 -4.55 1.31
C GLN A 17 18.17 -5.78 1.66
N LYS A 18 17.29 -5.66 2.66
CA LYS A 18 16.46 -6.77 3.13
C LYS A 18 15.45 -7.26 2.08
N LEU A 19 14.92 -6.37 1.23
CA LEU A 19 13.94 -6.72 0.17
C LEU A 19 14.45 -7.74 -0.87
N THR A 20 15.76 -7.93 -0.97
CA THR A 20 16.37 -8.84 -1.96
C THR A 20 16.32 -10.32 -1.56
N THR A 21 15.88 -10.63 -0.34
CA THR A 21 15.82 -12.00 0.19
C THR A 21 14.37 -12.35 0.52
N PRO A 22 13.84 -13.52 0.12
CA PRO A 22 12.52 -13.99 0.55
C PRO A 22 12.56 -14.33 2.05
N ALA A 23 12.42 -13.31 2.87
CA ALA A 23 12.44 -13.38 4.32
C ALA A 23 11.48 -12.34 4.90
N ARG A 24 10.98 -12.61 6.11
CA ARG A 24 10.23 -11.62 6.87
C ARG A 24 11.15 -10.44 7.21
N ILE A 25 10.69 -9.22 6.93
CA ILE A 25 11.42 -7.99 7.19
C ILE A 25 10.67 -7.19 8.27
N ASP A 26 11.21 -7.15 9.47
CA ASP A 26 10.72 -6.24 10.50
C ASP A 26 11.44 -4.89 10.38
N ILE A 27 10.64 -3.81 10.34
CA ILE A 27 11.09 -2.41 10.30
C ILE A 27 10.49 -1.69 11.50
N ALA A 28 11.35 -1.12 12.34
CA ALA A 28 10.95 -0.33 13.50
C ALA A 28 11.25 1.16 13.27
N GLY A 29 10.60 2.04 14.03
CA GLY A 29 10.85 3.49 13.96
C GLY A 29 10.25 4.18 12.74
N VAL A 30 9.20 3.61 12.15
CA VAL A 30 8.48 4.18 11.01
C VAL A 30 7.20 4.84 11.51
N SER A 31 6.94 6.08 11.10
CA SER A 31 5.74 6.82 11.49
C SER A 31 5.18 7.67 10.35
N GLY A 32 3.85 7.80 10.30
CA GLY A 32 3.15 8.61 9.31
C GLY A 32 3.44 8.19 7.88
N SER A 33 3.58 9.16 6.98
CA SER A 33 3.77 8.94 5.53
C SER A 33 5.08 8.21 5.17
N LEU A 34 6.00 8.03 6.12
CA LEU A 34 7.19 7.18 5.90
C LEU A 34 6.79 5.72 5.64
N THR A 35 5.71 5.24 6.26
CA THR A 35 5.15 3.90 6.00
C THR A 35 4.77 3.75 4.54
N SER A 36 3.95 4.68 4.04
CA SER A 36 3.49 4.73 2.65
C SER A 36 4.66 4.88 1.66
N PHE A 37 5.69 5.65 2.02
CA PHE A 37 6.90 5.78 1.21
C PHE A 37 7.70 4.47 1.09
N LEU A 38 7.82 3.71 2.18
CA LEU A 38 8.49 2.41 2.18
C LEU A 38 7.69 1.39 1.35
N ILE A 39 6.37 1.37 1.47
CA ILE A 39 5.48 0.55 0.65
C ILE A 39 5.66 0.87 -0.85
N LYS A 40 5.57 2.15 -1.22
CA LYS A 40 5.83 2.62 -2.60
C LYS A 40 7.20 2.16 -3.11
N SER A 41 8.20 2.20 -2.25
CA SER A 41 9.56 1.79 -2.61
C SER A 41 9.69 0.28 -2.81
N ALA A 42 9.06 -0.53 -1.96
CA ALA A 42 8.96 -1.97 -2.17
C ALA A 42 8.24 -2.28 -3.48
N PHE A 43 7.06 -1.71 -3.70
CA PHE A 43 6.25 -1.91 -4.90
C PHE A 43 7.03 -1.61 -6.19
N ARG A 44 7.75 -0.46 -6.24
CA ARG A 44 8.59 -0.12 -7.41
C ARG A 44 9.80 -1.04 -7.58
N GLN A 45 10.33 -1.59 -6.50
CA GLN A 45 11.52 -2.43 -6.54
C GLN A 45 11.19 -3.87 -6.93
N THR A 46 10.08 -4.42 -6.44
CA THR A 46 9.65 -5.78 -6.78
C THR A 46 8.96 -5.83 -8.14
N GLY A 47 8.21 -4.79 -8.50
CA GLY A 47 7.36 -4.80 -9.70
C GLY A 47 6.21 -5.80 -9.58
N GLU A 48 5.91 -6.26 -8.36
CA GLU A 48 4.88 -7.25 -8.05
C GLU A 48 3.67 -6.58 -7.40
N CYS A 49 2.52 -7.26 -7.43
CA CYS A 49 1.36 -6.84 -6.65
C CYS A 49 1.69 -6.83 -5.16
N ALA A 50 1.29 -5.77 -4.46
CA ALA A 50 1.51 -5.63 -3.02
C ALA A 50 0.17 -5.67 -2.27
N LEU A 51 0.13 -6.40 -1.16
CA LEU A 51 -0.98 -6.36 -0.21
C LEU A 51 -0.53 -5.63 1.06
N VAL A 52 -1.27 -4.61 1.46
CA VAL A 52 -0.94 -3.74 2.59
C VAL A 52 -2.05 -3.80 3.62
N ALA A 53 -1.87 -4.65 4.64
CA ALA A 53 -2.82 -4.69 5.75
C ALA A 53 -2.53 -3.57 6.75
N ALA A 54 -3.58 -2.85 7.17
CA ALA A 54 -3.50 -1.86 8.24
C ALA A 54 -4.36 -2.29 9.45
N PRO A 55 -4.04 -1.84 10.68
CA PRO A 55 -4.74 -2.27 11.89
C PRO A 55 -6.18 -1.76 11.99
N THR A 56 -6.47 -0.63 11.34
CA THR A 56 -7.80 0.00 11.36
C THR A 56 -8.18 0.52 9.97
N LEU A 57 -9.48 0.68 9.74
CA LEU A 57 -10.01 1.30 8.51
C LEU A 57 -9.40 2.68 8.26
N LYS A 58 -9.30 3.51 9.30
CA LYS A 58 -8.75 4.86 9.20
C LYS A 58 -7.27 4.86 8.80
N ASP A 59 -6.49 3.92 9.32
CA ASP A 59 -5.09 3.78 8.95
C ASP A 59 -4.96 3.31 7.50
N ALA A 60 -5.82 2.39 7.07
CA ALA A 60 -5.85 1.90 5.69
C ALA A 60 -6.20 3.03 4.70
N GLU A 61 -7.20 3.85 5.02
CA GLU A 61 -7.58 5.03 4.22
C GLU A 61 -6.45 6.05 4.13
N ALA A 62 -5.76 6.35 5.24
CA ALA A 62 -4.63 7.27 5.25
C ALA A 62 -3.45 6.74 4.41
N ILE A 63 -3.14 5.44 4.52
CA ILE A 63 -2.10 4.80 3.71
C ILE A 63 -2.48 4.82 2.23
N ARG A 64 -3.73 4.51 1.89
CA ARG A 64 -4.24 4.59 0.51
C ARG A 64 -4.05 5.99 -0.05
N ASP A 65 -4.50 7.02 0.66
CA ASP A 65 -4.45 8.41 0.18
C ASP A 65 -3.00 8.86 -0.06
N ASP A 66 -2.08 8.52 0.85
CA ASP A 66 -0.64 8.78 0.66
C ASP A 66 -0.09 8.03 -0.57
N LEU A 67 -0.44 6.76 -0.74
CA LEU A 67 0.03 5.96 -1.86
C LEU A 67 -0.52 6.47 -3.19
N GLU A 68 -1.79 6.87 -3.26
CA GLU A 68 -2.38 7.49 -4.44
C GLU A 68 -1.60 8.73 -4.87
N LEU A 69 -1.12 9.53 -3.91
CA LEU A 69 -0.26 10.70 -4.18
C LEU A 69 1.14 10.29 -4.66
N PHE A 70 1.71 9.19 -4.16
CA PHE A 70 3.08 8.78 -4.48
C PHE A 70 3.22 7.94 -5.77
N VAL A 71 2.25 7.10 -6.08
CA VAL A 71 2.31 6.17 -7.23
C VAL A 71 1.26 6.43 -8.30
N GLY A 72 0.17 7.14 -7.99
CA GLY A 72 -0.96 7.35 -8.89
C GLY A 72 -2.19 6.52 -8.48
N LYS A 73 -3.39 7.09 -8.69
CA LYS A 73 -4.67 6.47 -8.29
C LYS A 73 -4.97 5.17 -9.02
N GLU A 74 -4.42 5.01 -10.22
CA GLU A 74 -4.60 3.85 -11.08
C GLU A 74 -3.85 2.60 -10.57
N PHE A 75 -2.89 2.77 -9.65
CA PHE A 75 -2.11 1.68 -9.09
C PHE A 75 -2.52 1.29 -7.67
N VAL A 76 -3.44 2.03 -7.03
CA VAL A 76 -3.82 1.82 -5.63
C VAL A 76 -5.31 1.51 -5.56
N TYR A 77 -5.64 0.37 -4.98
CA TYR A 77 -7.01 -0.07 -4.80
C TYR A 77 -7.30 -0.37 -3.34
N PHE A 78 -8.47 0.05 -2.89
CA PHE A 78 -8.93 -0.19 -1.54
C PHE A 78 -9.71 -1.49 -1.45
N LEU A 79 -9.30 -2.40 -0.58
CA LEU A 79 -9.91 -3.70 -0.36
C LEU A 79 -10.51 -3.77 1.06
N PRO A 80 -11.67 -3.14 1.30
CA PRO A 80 -12.27 -3.12 2.63
C PRO A 80 -12.72 -4.53 3.06
N GLU A 81 -12.77 -4.72 4.37
CA GLU A 81 -13.29 -5.94 4.98
C GLU A 81 -14.70 -6.29 4.48
N SER A 82 -14.98 -7.58 4.39
CA SER A 82 -16.33 -8.06 4.08
C SER A 82 -17.23 -7.92 5.31
N GLY A 83 -17.85 -6.75 5.45
CA GLY A 83 -18.78 -6.46 6.55
C GLY A 83 -20.23 -6.92 6.31
N LYS A 84 -21.01 -6.95 7.40
CA LYS A 84 -22.49 -7.01 7.39
C LYS A 84 -23.12 -5.63 7.18
N SER A 85 -22.45 -4.73 6.49
CA SER A 85 -22.93 -3.36 6.26
C SER A 85 -24.23 -3.41 5.46
N VAL A 86 -25.16 -2.50 5.75
CA VAL A 86 -26.47 -2.42 5.10
C VAL A 86 -26.68 -1.00 4.55
N GLY A 87 -27.41 -0.87 3.45
CA GLY A 87 -27.69 0.43 2.83
C GLY A 87 -26.56 0.94 1.92
N GLN A 88 -26.43 2.27 1.81
CA GLN A 88 -25.53 2.91 0.84
C GLN A 88 -24.04 2.62 1.08
N GLU A 89 -23.65 2.46 2.35
CA GLU A 89 -22.28 2.12 2.73
C GLU A 89 -21.87 0.74 2.20
N ALA A 90 -22.78 -0.23 2.24
CA ALA A 90 -22.53 -1.58 1.72
C ALA A 90 -22.28 -1.58 0.21
N LEU A 91 -23.03 -0.75 -0.53
CA LEU A 91 -22.87 -0.59 -1.98
C LEU A 91 -21.52 0.06 -2.32
N ALA A 92 -21.11 1.09 -1.57
CA ALA A 92 -19.80 1.71 -1.72
C ALA A 92 -18.67 0.70 -1.48
N LEU A 93 -18.69 -0.05 -0.37
CA LEU A 93 -17.69 -1.07 -0.06
C LEU A 93 -17.67 -2.22 -1.07
N LEU A 94 -18.82 -2.62 -1.62
CA LEU A 94 -18.89 -3.61 -2.71
C LEU A 94 -18.25 -3.06 -4.00
N SER A 95 -18.46 -1.79 -4.32
CA SER A 95 -17.86 -1.16 -5.49
C SER A 95 -16.33 -1.12 -5.40
N PHE A 96 -15.78 -0.78 -4.24
CA PHE A 96 -14.34 -0.79 -3.99
C PHE A 96 -13.75 -2.21 -4.12
N ARG A 97 -14.38 -3.21 -3.50
CA ARG A 97 -13.96 -4.61 -3.64
C ARG A 97 -14.00 -5.09 -5.08
N SER A 98 -15.04 -4.75 -5.84
CA SER A 98 -15.13 -5.12 -7.26
C SER A 98 -13.99 -4.49 -8.07
N GLN A 99 -13.67 -3.22 -7.84
CA GLN A 99 -12.54 -2.55 -8.50
C GLN A 99 -11.20 -3.21 -8.15
N ALA A 100 -10.96 -3.50 -6.88
CA ALA A 100 -9.76 -4.17 -6.40
C ALA A 100 -9.62 -5.59 -6.97
N LEU A 101 -10.69 -6.38 -7.03
CA LEU A 101 -10.65 -7.72 -7.60
C LEU A 101 -10.43 -7.70 -9.12
N ASN A 102 -11.03 -6.75 -9.82
CA ASN A 102 -10.85 -6.59 -11.26
C ASN A 102 -9.43 -6.12 -11.62
N SER A 103 -8.73 -5.40 -10.74
CA SER A 103 -7.36 -4.97 -11.00
C SER A 103 -6.37 -6.13 -10.93
N ILE A 104 -6.58 -7.09 -10.03
CA ILE A 104 -5.79 -8.33 -9.94
C ILE A 104 -5.84 -9.13 -11.25
N GLN A 105 -6.97 -9.10 -11.96
CA GLN A 105 -7.16 -9.86 -13.20
C GLN A 105 -6.45 -9.26 -14.43
N LYS A 106 -5.90 -8.04 -14.34
CA LYS A 106 -5.37 -7.29 -15.49
C LYS A 106 -3.86 -7.48 -15.74
N ASP A 107 -3.21 -8.45 -15.09
CA ASP A 107 -1.76 -8.73 -15.16
C ASP A 107 -0.86 -7.49 -14.95
N SER A 108 -1.40 -6.43 -14.35
CA SER A 108 -0.70 -5.19 -14.05
C SER A 108 -0.42 -5.14 -12.55
N PRO A 109 0.81 -4.84 -12.11
CA PRO A 109 1.12 -4.77 -10.69
C PRO A 109 0.37 -3.60 -10.05
N VAL A 110 -0.28 -3.88 -8.93
CA VAL A 110 -1.08 -2.91 -8.17
C VAL A 110 -0.82 -3.05 -6.67
N ILE A 111 -1.12 -2.01 -5.92
CA ILE A 111 -1.13 -2.02 -4.45
C ILE A 111 -2.57 -2.16 -4.00
N LEU A 112 -2.85 -3.21 -3.24
CA LEU A 112 -4.11 -3.44 -2.55
C LEU A 112 -3.91 -3.03 -1.09
N VAL A 113 -4.69 -2.05 -0.63
CA VAL A 113 -4.71 -1.58 0.77
C VAL A 113 -5.97 -2.10 1.44
#